data_AF-A0ABD0RV38-F1
#
_entry.id   AF-A0ABD0RV38-F1
#
_cell.length_a   1.000
_cell.length_b   1.000
_cell.length_c   1.000
_cell.angle_alpha   90.00
_cell.angle_beta   90.00
_cell.angle_gamma   90.00
#
_symmetry.space_group_name_H-M   'P 1'
#
loop_
_entity.id
_entity.type
_entity.pdbx_description
1 polymer ?
#
loop_
_entity_poly.entity_id
_entity_poly.type
_entity_poly.pdbx_seq_one_letter_code
_entity_poly.pdbx_strand_id
1 'polypeptide(L)' 'YCREWFTDLATVESMDDVNRLVNIVDAEYSGSVWIGLKRGTQKRWVWSNGENKTQYNNWASGEPDWDGD' A
#
# COMPACT_ATOMS: atom_id res chain seq x y z
N TYR A 1 14.09 7.07 -2.28
CA TYR A 1 13.73 7.60 -0.95
C TYR A 1 13.48 6.53 0.11
N CYS A 2 12.33 5.82 0.13
CA CYS A 2 12.04 4.86 1.22
C CYS A 2 13.09 3.74 1.37
N ARG A 3 13.62 3.20 0.27
CA ARG A 3 14.69 2.19 0.31
C ARG A 3 16.10 2.74 0.56
N GLU A 4 16.27 4.05 0.51
CA GLU A 4 17.55 4.72 0.77
C GLU A 4 17.64 5.19 2.22
N TRP A 5 16.52 5.55 2.83
CA TRP A 5 16.45 6.16 4.17
C TRP A 5 15.69 5.31 5.20
N PHE A 6 14.93 4.32 4.75
CA PHE A 6 14.09 3.43 5.59
C PHE A 6 14.16 1.99 5.04
N THR A 7 13.36 1.08 5.63
CA THR A 7 13.31 -0.32 5.20
C THR A 7 12.58 -0.48 3.85
N ASP A 8 11.33 -0.04 3.75
CA ASP A 8 10.54 0.01 2.50
C ASP A 8 9.31 0.93 2.70
N LEU A 9 8.42 1.02 1.72
CA LEU A 9 7.09 1.62 1.83
C LEU A 9 6.20 0.83 2.82
N ALA A 10 5.20 1.52 3.38
CA ALA A 10 4.33 0.95 4.42
C ALA A 10 3.49 -0.24 3.92
N THR A 11 3.34 -1.25 4.77
CA THR A 11 2.39 -2.34 4.58
C THR A 11 1.10 -2.07 5.36
N VAL A 12 0.00 -2.68 4.94
CA VAL A 12 -1.33 -2.52 5.56
C VAL A 12 -1.91 -3.90 5.84
N GLU A 13 -2.01 -4.26 7.11
CA GLU A 13 -2.52 -5.58 7.51
C GLU A 13 -3.92 -5.50 8.14
N SER A 14 -4.39 -4.29 8.46
CA SER A 14 -5.66 -4.04 9.14
C SER A 14 -6.23 -2.65 8.85
N MET A 15 -7.48 -2.42 9.25
CA MET A 15 -8.09 -1.09 9.20
C MET A 15 -7.41 -0.09 10.16
N ASP A 16 -6.83 -0.58 11.26
CA ASP A 16 -6.10 0.28 12.20
C ASP A 16 -4.84 0.88 11.55
N ASP A 17 -4.17 0.12 10.67
CA ASP A 17 -3.06 0.61 9.88
C ASP A 17 -3.51 1.69 8.90
N VAL A 18 -4.66 1.50 8.25
CA VAL A 18 -5.26 2.52 7.37
C VAL A 18 -5.52 3.81 8.14
N ASN A 19 -6.18 3.72 9.29
CA ASN A 19 -6.47 4.88 10.13
C ASN A 19 -5.20 5.59 10.58
N ARG A 20 -4.16 4.83 10.96
CA ARG A 20 -2.87 5.39 11.33
C ARG A 20 -2.21 6.12 10.17
N LEU A 21 -2.22 5.55 8.97
CA LEU A 21 -1.65 6.18 7.77
C LEU A 21 -2.39 7.49 7.44
N VAL A 22 -3.72 7.48 7.43
CA VAL A 22 -4.54 8.68 7.18
C VAL A 22 -4.25 9.78 8.19
N ASN A 23 -4.05 9.44 9.46
CA ASN A 23 -3.73 10.42 10.51
C ASN A 23 -2.29 10.98 10.44
N ILE A 24 -1.37 10.30 9.76
CA ILE A 24 0.02 10.76 9.58
C ILE A 24 0.12 11.69 8.35
N VAL A 25 -0.71 11.45 7.33
CA VAL A 25 -0.80 12.31 6.16
C VAL A 25 -1.30 13.69 6.61
N ASP A 26 -0.66 14.75 6.12
CA ASP A 26 -1.04 16.11 6.44
C ASP A 26 -2.52 16.35 6.08
N ALA A 27 -3.26 17.00 6.97
CA ALA A 27 -4.69 17.27 6.77
C ALA A 27 -4.95 18.17 5.56
N GLU A 28 -3.95 18.94 5.13
CA GLU A 28 -4.02 19.77 3.92
C GLU A 28 -3.67 19.00 2.63
N TYR A 29 -3.16 17.76 2.74
CA TYR A 29 -2.79 16.95 1.59
C TYR A 29 -4.03 16.25 0.99
N SER A 30 -4.38 16.61 -0.24
CA SER A 30 -5.54 16.06 -0.96
C SER A 30 -5.17 15.12 -2.11
N GLY A 31 -3.96 14.55 -2.10
CA GLY A 31 -3.45 13.67 -3.17
C GLY A 31 -3.49 12.19 -2.83
N SER A 32 -2.98 11.37 -3.75
CA SER A 32 -2.76 9.94 -3.53
C SER A 32 -1.37 9.66 -2.99
N VAL A 33 -1.28 8.82 -1.96
CA VAL A 33 0.00 8.34 -1.42
C VAL A 33 0.28 6.91 -1.85
N TRP A 34 1.53 6.65 -2.21
CA TRP A 34 1.99 5.30 -2.51
C TRP A 34 2.23 4.51 -1.22
N ILE A 35 1.73 3.28 -1.18
CA ILE A 35 2.04 2.27 -0.16
C ILE A 35 2.88 1.14 -0.78
N GLY A 36 3.34 0.19 0.03
CA GLY A 36 4.23 -0.88 -0.42
C GLY A 36 3.56 -1.97 -1.26
N LEU A 37 2.28 -1.87 -1.55
CA LEU A 37 1.55 -2.91 -2.29
C LEU A 37 1.90 -2.81 -3.78
N LYS A 38 2.42 -3.89 -4.37
CA LYS A 38 2.83 -3.93 -5.77
C LYS A 38 2.33 -5.17 -6.51
N ARG A 39 2.24 -5.08 -7.83
CA ARG A 39 1.91 -6.22 -8.70
C ARG A 39 3.10 -7.19 -8.77
N GLY A 40 2.87 -8.43 -8.35
CA GLY A 40 3.81 -9.54 -8.50
C GLY A 40 3.72 -10.24 -9.86
N THR A 41 4.65 -11.16 -10.12
CA THR A 41 4.83 -11.84 -11.41
C THR A 41 3.69 -12.79 -11.84
N GLN A 42 2.70 -13.06 -10.98
CA GLN A 42 1.59 -13.99 -11.25
C GLN A 42 0.20 -13.36 -11.05
N LYS A 43 0.04 -12.06 -11.29
CA LYS A 43 -1.21 -11.33 -10.97
C LYS A 43 -1.60 -11.49 -9.49
N ARG A 44 -0.59 -11.52 -8.63
CA ARG A 44 -0.78 -11.52 -7.17
C ARG A 44 -0.21 -10.23 -6.64
N TRP A 45 -0.94 -9.60 -5.74
CA TRP A 45 -0.44 -8.46 -4.98
C TRP A 45 0.53 -8.96 -3.93
N VAL A 46 1.68 -8.30 -3.82
CA VAL A 46 2.74 -8.61 -2.85
C VAL A 46 3.26 -7.32 -2.27
N TRP A 47 3.77 -7.37 -1.04
CA TRP A 47 4.40 -6.21 -0.43
C TRP A 47 5.83 -6.02 -0.95
N SER A 48 6.24 -4.75 -1.07
CA SER A 48 7.55 -4.35 -1.54
C SER A 48 8.68 -4.78 -0.60
N ASN A 49 8.39 -4.89 0.70
CA ASN A 49 9.28 -5.38 1.76
C ASN A 49 9.53 -6.90 1.74
N GLY A 50 8.85 -7.65 0.85
CA GLY A 50 9.00 -9.10 0.74
C GLY A 50 7.96 -9.91 1.55
N GLU A 51 7.05 -9.26 2.26
CA GLU A 51 5.94 -9.94 2.93
C GLU A 51 4.93 -10.46 1.91
N ASN A 52 4.59 -11.75 2.05
CA ASN A 52 3.71 -12.46 1.12
C ASN A 52 2.27 -12.57 1.64
N LYS A 53 1.95 -11.89 2.75
CA LYS A 53 0.63 -11.90 3.36
C LYS A 53 -0.17 -10.69 2.90
N THR A 54 -1.10 -10.91 1.98
CA THR A 54 -2.16 -9.96 1.64
C THR A 54 -3.50 -10.57 2.06
N GLN A 55 -3.73 -10.70 3.37
CA GLN A 55 -5.02 -11.19 3.89
C GLN A 55 -6.05 -10.07 3.97
N TYR A 56 -5.58 -8.83 4.14
CA TYR A 56 -6.40 -7.63 4.13
C TYR A 56 -6.33 -6.95 2.76
N ASN A 57 -7.47 -6.50 2.27
CA ASN A 57 -7.59 -5.67 1.09
C ASN A 57 -8.72 -4.66 1.30
N ASN A 58 -8.49 -3.43 0.84
CA ASN A 58 -9.45 -2.33 0.93
C ASN A 58 -9.49 -1.56 -0.40
N TRP A 59 -9.72 -2.31 -1.48
CA TRP A 59 -9.76 -1.76 -2.83
C TRP A 59 -10.98 -0.86 -3.01
N ALA A 60 -10.80 0.24 -3.75
CA ALA A 60 -11.92 1.07 -4.18
C ALA A 60 -12.83 0.27 -5.14
N SER A 61 -14.07 0.74 -5.33
CA SER A 61 -14.99 0.12 -6.29
C SER A 61 -14.37 0.13 -7.70
N GLY A 62 -14.20 -1.05 -8.30
CA GLY A 62 -13.57 -1.21 -9.62
C GLY A 62 -12.10 -1.61 -9.57
N GLU A 63 -11.48 -1.59 -8.38
CA GLU A 63 -10.09 -1.98 -8.16
C GLU A 63 -9.97 -3.41 -7.59
N PRO A 64 -8.86 -4.12 -7.83
CA PRO A 64 -7.76 -3.75 -8.71
C PRO A 64 -8.14 -3.91 -10.18
N ASP A 65 -7.92 -2.88 -11.00
CA ASP A 65 -8.17 -2.92 -12.45
C ASP A 65 -7.16 -3.76 -13.26
N TRP A 66 -6.15 -4.31 -12.57
CA TRP A 66 -5.01 -5.07 -13.10
C TRP A 66 -4.07 -4.28 -14.01
N ASP A 67 -4.36 -3.01 -14.30
CA ASP A 67 -3.50 -2.16 -15.12
C ASP A 67 -2.27 -1.73 -14.34
N GLY A 68 -2.38 -1.58 -13.02
CA GLY A 68 -1.27 -1.57 -12.06
C GLY A 68 -0.01 -0.91 -12.60
N ASP A 69 0.02 0.43 -12.57
CA ASP A 69 1.19 1.24 -12.91
C ASP A 69 2.48 0.74 -12.20
#